data_AF-A0AAN9UVB9-F1
#
_entry.id   AF-A0AAN9UVB9-F1
#
_cell.length_a   1.000
_cell.length_b   1.000
_cell.length_c   1.000
_cell.angle_alpha   90.00
_cell.angle_beta   90.00
_cell.angle_gamma   90.00
#
_symmetry.space_group_name_H-M   'P 1'
#
loop_
_entity.id
_entity.type
_entity.pdbx_description
1 polymer ?
#
loop_
_entity_poly.entity_id
_entity_poly.type
_entity_poly.pdbx_seq_one_letter_code
_entity_poly.pdbx_strand_id
1 'polypeptide(L)'
;MGAGVRHLARIYMSGSNAQRDQSKKPLILGDYCLMRGDAENRILEYARKSGGAVQACVAKPGIIEDPSKIGALEKVGRIVLRSIVGLFKVNVDIIAAALLNQAVNGFEKDTLQNEDLSRIGTVVCSTNISD
;
A
#
# COMPACT_ATOMS: atom_id res chain seq x y z
N MET A 1 -16.89 30.58 13.59
CA MET A 1 -15.83 29.81 12.90
C MET A 1 -15.71 28.46 13.61
N GLY A 2 -16.34 27.42 13.07
CA GLY A 2 -16.30 26.08 13.69
C GLY A 2 -14.92 25.46 13.48
N ALA A 3 -14.33 24.91 14.54
CA ALA A 3 -13.09 24.16 14.44
C ALA A 3 -13.31 23.02 13.42
N GLY A 4 -12.63 23.10 12.27
CA GLY A 4 -12.75 22.09 11.22
C GLY A 4 -12.42 20.72 11.80
N VAL A 5 -13.32 19.76 11.64
CA VAL A 5 -13.10 18.37 12.07
C VAL A 5 -11.80 17.89 11.42
N ARG A 6 -10.76 17.67 12.23
CA ARG A 6 -9.50 17.09 11.75
C ARG A 6 -9.72 15.60 11.62
N HIS A 7 -9.93 15.15 10.39
CA HIS A 7 -10.10 13.74 10.07
C HIS A 7 -8.74 13.05 10.22
N LEU A 8 -8.69 11.94 10.97
CA LEU A 8 -7.45 11.19 11.14
C LEU A 8 -7.24 10.28 9.92
N ALA A 9 -6.28 10.64 9.06
CA ALA A 9 -5.89 9.82 7.92
C ALA A 9 -5.01 8.64 8.37
N ARG A 10 -5.45 7.41 8.08
CA ARG A 10 -4.70 6.18 8.37
C ARG A 10 -4.46 5.40 7.08
N ILE A 11 -3.22 5.00 6.84
CA ILE A 11 -2.91 4.09 5.73
C ILE A 11 -2.37 2.78 6.30
N TYR A 12 -2.95 1.67 5.86
CA TYR A 12 -2.46 0.34 6.18
C TYR A 12 -1.65 -0.24 5.03
N MET A 13 -0.40 -0.60 5.32
CA MET A 13 0.50 -1.26 4.37
C MET A 13 0.23 -2.76 4.32
N SER A 14 -0.56 -3.17 3.33
CA SER A 14 -0.78 -4.56 3.01
C SER A 14 0.19 -5.02 1.90
N GLY A 15 -0.26 -5.85 0.97
CA GLY A 15 0.46 -6.12 -0.28
C GLY A 15 -0.41 -6.84 -1.29
N SER A 16 0.11 -6.97 -2.50
CA SER A 16 -0.63 -7.43 -3.69
C SER A 16 -1.42 -8.73 -3.49
N ASN A 17 -0.83 -9.71 -2.79
CA ASN A 17 -1.44 -11.03 -2.58
C ASN A 17 -2.38 -11.13 -1.38
N ALA A 18 -2.60 -10.05 -0.63
CA ALA A 18 -3.48 -10.10 0.53
C ALA A 18 -4.92 -10.39 0.11
N GLN A 19 -5.55 -11.35 0.81
CA GLN A 19 -6.86 -11.89 0.48
C GLN A 19 -7.87 -11.56 1.57
N ARG A 20 -8.85 -10.70 1.24
CA ARG A 20 -9.91 -10.30 2.18
C ARG A 20 -10.92 -11.42 2.43
N ASP A 21 -11.19 -12.22 1.40
CA ASP A 21 -12.13 -13.33 1.50
C ASP A 21 -11.47 -14.51 2.23
N GLN A 22 -11.88 -14.70 3.48
CA GLN A 22 -11.30 -15.72 4.36
C GLN A 22 -11.55 -17.16 3.89
N SER A 23 -12.46 -17.36 2.93
CA SER A 23 -12.69 -18.68 2.31
C SER A 23 -11.72 -19.00 1.17
N LYS A 24 -10.99 -18.00 0.66
CA LYS A 24 -10.15 -18.13 -0.54
C LYS A 24 -8.66 -18.21 -0.22
N LYS A 25 -8.25 -19.19 0.59
CA LYS A 25 -6.86 -19.36 1.01
C LYS A 25 -5.92 -19.58 -0.19
N PRO A 26 -4.94 -18.70 -0.42
CA PRO A 26 -3.93 -18.92 -1.46
C PRO A 26 -3.04 -20.13 -1.15
N LEU A 27 -2.54 -20.81 -2.19
CA LEU A 27 -1.65 -21.97 -2.04
C LEU A 27 -0.29 -21.61 -1.45
N ILE A 28 0.19 -20.40 -1.72
CA ILE A 28 1.50 -19.91 -1.27
C ILE A 28 1.27 -18.80 -0.25
N LEU A 29 1.92 -18.92 0.91
CA LEU A 29 1.79 -17.97 2.03
C LEU A 29 0.33 -17.75 2.45
N GLY A 30 -0.51 -18.79 2.35
CA GLY A 30 -1.96 -18.67 2.48
C GLY A 30 -2.43 -18.00 3.78
N ASP A 31 -1.94 -18.46 4.93
CA ASP A 31 -2.32 -17.86 6.23
C ASP A 31 -1.84 -16.42 6.37
N TYR A 32 -0.67 -16.09 5.82
CA TYR A 32 -0.16 -14.72 5.79
C TYR A 32 -1.02 -13.82 4.92
N CYS A 33 -1.41 -14.28 3.73
CA CYS A 33 -2.29 -13.54 2.82
C CYS A 33 -3.69 -13.32 3.43
N LEU A 34 -4.24 -14.33 4.12
CA LEU A 34 -5.51 -14.22 4.84
C LEU A 34 -5.43 -13.26 6.03
N MET A 35 -4.40 -13.38 6.86
CA MET A 35 -4.16 -12.49 8.00
C MET A 35 -4.07 -11.02 7.54
N ARG A 36 -3.33 -10.76 6.46
CA ARG A 36 -3.25 -9.39 5.93
C ARG A 36 -4.58 -8.88 5.40
N GLY A 37 -5.37 -9.72 4.72
CA GLY A 37 -6.69 -9.33 4.25
C GLY A 37 -7.73 -9.16 5.36
N ASP A 38 -7.64 -9.92 6.45
CA ASP A 38 -8.46 -9.70 7.64
C ASP A 38 -8.14 -8.34 8.29
N ALA A 39 -6.86 -7.99 8.40
CA ALA A 39 -6.46 -6.66 8.86
C ALA A 39 -7.02 -5.53 7.96
N GLU A 40 -7.02 -5.71 6.63
CA GLU A 40 -7.65 -4.77 5.70
C GLU A 40 -9.14 -4.59 5.99
N ASN A 41 -9.88 -5.70 6.16
CA ASN A 41 -11.31 -5.68 6.46
C ASN A 41 -11.57 -4.89 7.76
N ARG A 42 -10.81 -5.16 8.82
CA ARG A 42 -10.99 -4.51 10.13
C ARG A 42 -10.74 -3.01 10.07
N ILE A 43 -9.71 -2.58 9.34
CA ILE A 43 -9.33 -1.16 9.26
C ILE A 43 -10.35 -0.37 8.45
N LEU A 44 -10.79 -0.89 7.31
CA LEU A 44 -11.83 -0.26 6.49
C LEU A 44 -13.17 -0.22 7.23
N GLU A 45 -13.52 -1.31 7.91
CA GLU A 45 -14.74 -1.38 8.71
C GLU A 45 -14.74 -0.38 9.87
N TYR A 46 -13.60 -0.21 10.54
CA TYR A 46 -13.44 0.78 11.59
C TYR A 46 -13.62 2.21 11.06
N ALA A 47 -13.00 2.54 9.93
CA ALA A 47 -13.17 3.85 9.29
C ALA A 47 -14.63 4.12 8.92
N ARG A 48 -15.33 3.14 8.34
CA ARG A 48 -16.77 3.23 8.02
C ARG A 48 -17.62 3.48 9.26
N LYS A 49 -17.33 2.81 10.37
CA LYS A 49 -18.04 2.96 11.65
C LYS A 49 -17.69 4.25 12.40
N SER A 50 -16.62 4.95 12.02
CA SER A 50 -16.13 6.12 12.74
C SER A 50 -16.98 7.38 12.53
N GLY A 51 -17.96 7.37 11.62
CA GLY A 51 -18.78 8.55 11.32
C GLY A 51 -17.98 9.71 10.74
N GLY A 52 -16.86 9.43 10.06
CA GLY A 52 -15.95 10.43 9.49
C GLY A 52 -14.82 10.85 10.42
N ALA A 53 -14.78 10.41 11.68
CA ALA A 53 -13.65 10.73 12.56
C ALA A 53 -12.32 10.15 12.05
N VAL A 54 -12.38 9.01 11.35
CA VAL A 54 -11.21 8.32 10.79
C VAL A 54 -11.46 8.01 9.32
N GLN A 55 -10.52 8.42 8.47
CA GLN A 55 -10.44 7.96 7.09
C GLN A 55 -9.35 6.90 7.04
N ALA A 56 -9.61 5.79 6.33
CA ALA A 56 -8.60 4.76 6.13
C ALA A 56 -8.43 4.40 4.65
N CYS A 57 -7.20 4.08 4.28
CA CYS A 57 -6.86 3.53 2.98
C CYS A 57 -5.97 2.30 3.17
N VAL A 58 -6.13 1.32 2.30
CA VAL A 58 -5.24 0.16 2.21
C VAL A 58 -4.32 0.33 1.01
N ALA A 59 -3.01 0.22 1.23
CA ALA A 59 -2.03 0.16 0.16
C ALA A 59 -1.64 -1.30 -0.11
N LYS A 60 -1.72 -1.72 -1.38
CA LYS A 60 -1.31 -3.04 -1.87
C LYS A 60 -0.12 -2.93 -2.84
N PRO A 61 1.08 -2.61 -2.35
CA PRO A 61 2.26 -2.63 -3.20
C PRO A 61 2.59 -4.06 -3.66
N GLY A 62 3.24 -4.15 -4.82
CA GLY A 62 4.01 -5.32 -5.25
C GLY A 62 5.36 -5.38 -4.51
N ILE A 63 6.39 -5.87 -5.19
CA ILE A 63 7.73 -5.94 -4.60
C ILE A 63 8.32 -4.53 -4.51
N ILE A 64 8.69 -4.11 -3.30
CA ILE A 64 9.37 -2.83 -3.08
C ILE A 64 10.88 -3.06 -3.17
N GLU A 65 11.55 -2.35 -4.07
CA GLU A 65 13.00 -2.39 -4.22
C GLU A 65 13.63 -1.05 -3.76
N ASP A 66 14.81 -1.14 -3.17
CA ASP A 66 15.69 0.01 -2.90
C ASP A 66 16.93 -0.15 -3.81
N PRO A 67 17.09 0.72 -4.84
CA PRO A 67 18.22 0.66 -5.76
C PRO A 67 19.59 0.76 -5.07
N SER A 68 19.64 1.36 -3.88
CA SER A 68 20.88 1.66 -3.14
C SER A 68 21.37 0.50 -2.27
N LYS A 69 20.57 -0.58 -2.12
CA LYS A 69 20.85 -1.69 -1.18
C LYS A 69 21.18 -3.03 -1.86
N ILE A 70 21.49 -3.03 -3.15
CA ILE A 70 21.66 -4.26 -3.94
C ILE A 70 22.95 -5.02 -3.58
N GLY A 71 22.89 -5.86 -2.55
CA GLY A 71 23.89 -6.90 -2.27
C GLY A 71 23.65 -8.16 -3.11
N ALA A 72 24.72 -8.92 -3.43
CA ALA A 72 24.64 -10.14 -4.25
C ALA A 72 23.74 -11.24 -3.66
N LEU A 73 23.63 -11.32 -2.32
CA LEU A 73 22.83 -12.32 -1.60
C LEU A 73 21.31 -12.09 -1.75
N GLU A 74 20.88 -10.84 -1.98
CA GLU A 74 19.47 -10.50 -2.23
C GLU A 74 18.98 -10.91 -3.62
N LYS A 75 19.86 -11.27 -4.57
CA LYS A 75 19.45 -11.65 -5.94
C LYS A 75 18.71 -12.99 -5.97
N VAL A 76 19.08 -13.95 -5.10
CA VAL A 76 18.47 -15.29 -5.06
C VAL A 76 17.11 -15.26 -4.37
N GLY A 77 16.99 -14.56 -3.23
CA GLY A 77 15.69 -14.33 -2.58
C GLY A 77 14.69 -13.57 -3.46
N ARG A 78 15.18 -12.65 -4.29
CA ARG A 78 14.35 -11.90 -5.27
C ARG A 78 13.72 -12.77 -6.35
N ILE A 79 14.35 -13.87 -6.77
CA ILE A 79 13.76 -14.75 -7.80
C ILE A 79 12.53 -15.46 -7.22
N VAL A 80 12.66 -16.02 -6.02
CA VAL A 80 11.54 -16.68 -5.32
C VAL A 80 10.42 -15.67 -5.03
N LEU A 81 10.76 -14.45 -4.59
CA LEU A 81 9.77 -13.41 -4.30
C LEU A 81 9.04 -12.94 -5.58
N ARG A 82 9.75 -12.77 -6.70
CA ARG A 82 9.17 -12.39 -8.01
C ARG A 82 8.21 -13.43 -8.56
N SER A 83 8.50 -14.72 -8.35
CA SER A 83 7.61 -15.81 -8.74
C SER A 83 6.31 -15.87 -7.94
N ILE A 84 6.30 -15.34 -6.70
CA ILE A 84 5.15 -15.39 -5.79
C ILE A 84 4.25 -14.15 -5.93
N VAL A 85 4.82 -12.97 -6.18
CA VAL A 85 4.12 -11.68 -6.03
C VAL A 85 3.60 -11.12 -7.37
N GLY A 86 4.00 -11.72 -8.51
CA GLY A 86 3.79 -11.11 -9.82
C GLY A 86 4.76 -9.95 -10.02
N LEU A 87 5.22 -9.76 -11.26
CA LEU A 87 6.43 -9.01 -11.65
C LEU A 87 6.42 -7.49 -11.38
N PHE A 88 5.48 -6.97 -10.59
CA PHE A 88 5.32 -5.54 -10.37
C PHE A 88 6.26 -5.05 -9.27
N LYS A 89 7.34 -4.40 -9.71
CA LYS A 89 8.34 -3.76 -8.85
C LYS A 89 8.06 -2.27 -8.77
N VAL A 90 8.15 -1.69 -7.58
CA VAL A 90 8.07 -0.23 -7.39
C VAL A 90 9.17 0.21 -6.43
N ASN A 91 9.81 1.33 -6.74
CA ASN A 91 10.85 1.90 -5.87
C ASN A 91 10.27 2.42 -4.56
N VAL A 92 11.01 2.28 -3.46
CA VAL A 92 10.60 2.74 -2.14
C VAL A 92 10.21 4.23 -2.12
N ASP A 93 10.96 5.08 -2.83
CA ASP A 93 10.71 6.53 -2.87
C ASP A 93 9.36 6.86 -3.52
N ILE A 94 9.01 6.11 -4.57
CA ILE A 94 7.74 6.26 -5.28
C ILE A 94 6.57 5.85 -4.38
N ILE A 95 6.70 4.70 -3.68
CA ILE A 95 5.68 4.28 -2.71
C ILE A 95 5.55 5.30 -1.58
N ALA A 96 6.65 5.77 -1.01
CA ALA A 96 6.64 6.75 0.07
C ALA A 96 5.96 8.06 -0.36
N ALA A 97 6.30 8.58 -1.55
CA ALA A 97 5.69 9.78 -2.11
C ALA A 97 4.18 9.60 -2.32
N ALA A 98 3.75 8.46 -2.84
CA ALA A 98 2.33 8.16 -3.03
C ALA A 98 1.56 8.13 -1.71
N LEU A 99 2.07 7.42 -0.70
CA LEU A 99 1.43 7.32 0.62
C LEU A 99 1.36 8.67 1.32
N LEU A 100 2.43 9.46 1.27
CA LEU A 100 2.45 10.79 1.87
C LEU A 100 1.45 11.73 1.19
N ASN A 101 1.41 11.73 -0.15
CA ASN A 101 0.47 12.53 -0.91
C ASN A 101 -0.99 12.19 -0.54
N GLN A 102 -1.30 10.90 -0.42
CA GLN A 102 -2.63 10.42 -0.07
C GLN A 102 -3.00 10.73 1.40
N ALA A 103 -2.05 10.65 2.32
CA ALA A 103 -2.27 11.00 3.72
C ALA A 103 -2.55 12.50 3.92
N VAL A 104 -1.91 13.36 3.12
CA VAL A 104 -2.02 14.82 3.24
C VAL A 104 -3.20 15.38 2.46
N ASN A 105 -3.45 14.88 1.25
CA ASN A 105 -4.45 15.44 0.33
C ASN A 105 -5.77 14.67 0.31
N GLY A 106 -5.87 13.60 1.11
CA GLY A 106 -7.01 12.70 1.12
C GLY A 106 -6.84 11.51 0.17
N PHE A 107 -7.67 10.48 0.40
CA PHE A 107 -7.58 9.21 -0.30
C PHE A 107 -8.42 9.20 -1.58
N GLU A 108 -7.82 8.81 -2.71
CA GLU A 108 -8.54 8.64 -3.99
C GLU A 108 -9.56 7.49 -3.90
N LYS A 109 -9.23 6.46 -3.11
CA LYS A 109 -10.07 5.28 -2.87
C LYS A 109 -9.62 4.51 -1.64
N ASP A 110 -10.50 3.64 -1.13
CA ASP A 110 -10.23 2.79 0.04
C ASP A 110 -9.09 1.78 -0.17
N THR A 111 -8.71 1.49 -1.42
CA THR A 111 -7.64 0.53 -1.72
C THR A 111 -6.84 0.96 -2.94
N LEU A 112 -5.56 1.27 -2.71
CA LEU A 112 -4.58 1.59 -3.74
C LEU A 112 -3.84 0.31 -4.14
N GLN A 113 -3.95 -0.06 -5.40
CA GLN A 113 -3.18 -1.15 -5.99
C GLN A 113 -1.77 -0.65 -6.36
N ASN A 114 -0.91 -1.58 -6.74
CA ASN A 114 0.46 -1.27 -7.11
C ASN A 114 0.55 -0.19 -8.21
N GLU A 115 -0.32 -0.25 -9.22
CA GLU A 115 -0.36 0.68 -10.33
C GLU A 115 -0.75 2.10 -9.88
N ASP A 116 -1.66 2.20 -8.91
CA ASP A 116 -2.06 3.48 -8.33
C ASP A 116 -0.91 4.12 -7.57
N LEU A 117 -0.24 3.33 -6.72
CA LEU A 117 0.92 3.78 -5.94
C LEU A 117 2.04 4.24 -6.87
N SER A 118 2.33 3.48 -7.93
CA SER A 118 3.32 3.85 -8.93
C SER A 118 2.96 5.14 -9.66
N ARG A 119 1.71 5.27 -10.13
CA ARG A 119 1.21 6.47 -10.82
C ARG A 119 1.30 7.70 -9.93
N ILE A 120 0.73 7.66 -8.73
CA ILE A 120 0.68 8.80 -7.80
C ILE A 120 2.10 9.22 -7.42
N GLY A 121 2.94 8.27 -7.01
CA GLY A 121 4.31 8.57 -6.58
C GLY A 121 5.17 9.13 -7.71
N THR A 122 5.02 8.61 -8.94
CA THR A 122 5.75 9.13 -10.11
C THR A 122 5.36 10.56 -10.42
N VAL A 123 4.06 10.88 -10.38
CA VAL A 123 3.58 12.26 -10.58
C VAL A 123 4.19 13.18 -9.53
N VAL A 124 4.06 12.83 -8.25
CA VAL A 124 4.57 13.65 -7.12
C VAL A 124 6.07 13.88 -7.22
N CYS A 125 6.86 12.84 -7.47
CA CYS A 125 8.31 12.96 -7.58
C CYS A 125 8.76 13.72 -8.83
N SER A 126 7.99 13.68 -9.93
CA SER A 126 8.33 14.43 -11.15
C SER A 126 8.03 15.92 -11.01
N THR A 127 7.02 16.31 -10.22
CA THR A 127 6.69 17.72 -9.99
C THR A 127 7.73 18.44 -9.12
N ASN A 128 8.42 17.72 -8.23
CA ASN A 128 9.43 18.30 -7.33
C ASN A 128 10.84 18.48 -7.94
N ILE A 129 11.04 18.17 -9.22
CA ILE A 129 12.34 18.31 -9.92
C ILE A 129 12.40 19.61 -10.75
N SER A 130 11.30 20.37 -10.81
CA SER A 130 11.19 21.60 -11.64
C SER A 130 11.32 22.92 -10.86
N ASP A 131 11.65 22.88 -9.56
CA ASP A 131 11.84 24.07 -8.71
C ASP A 131 13.29 24.22 -8.24
#